data_AF-A0A3P1V271-F1
#
_entry.id   AF-A0A3P1V271-F1
#
_cell.length_a   1.000
_cell.length_b   1.000
_cell.length_c   1.000
_cell.angle_alpha   90.00
_cell.angle_beta   90.00
_cell.angle_gamma   90.00
#
_symmetry.space_group_name_H-M   'P 1'
#
loop_
_entity.id
_entity.type
_entity.pdbx_description
1 polymer ?
#
loop_
_entity_poly.entity_id
_entity_poly.type
_entity_poly.pdbx_seq_one_letter_code
_entity_poly.pdbx_strand_id
1 'polypeptide(L)' 'MIAVDPAGRLLELVALVYDDGHELIIHAMKARSQYLDDL' A
#
# COMPACT_ATOMS: atom_id res chain seq x y z
N MET A 1 -3.33 2.29 -0.94
CA MET A 1 -3.57 0.86 -1.26
C MET A 1 -2.88 0.00 -0.21
N ILE A 2 -3.41 -1.18 0.13
CA ILE A 2 -2.78 -2.12 1.07
C ILE A 2 -2.12 -3.27 0.30
N ALA A 3 -0.89 -3.62 0.65
CA ALA A 3 -0.14 -4.70 0.03
C ALA A 3 0.67 -5.50 1.06
N VAL A 4 1.21 -6.65 0.64
CA VAL A 4 2.07 -7.50 1.47
C VAL A 4 3.40 -7.67 0.75
N ASP A 5 4.49 -7.50 1.49
CA ASP A 5 5.83 -7.75 0.95
C ASP A 5 6.23 -9.24 1.01
N PRO A 6 7.33 -9.66 0.37
CA PRO A 6 7.76 -11.07 0.40
C PRO A 6 8.09 -11.62 1.80
N ALA A 7 8.27 -10.75 2.81
CA ALA A 7 8.48 -11.15 4.20
C ALA A 7 7.17 -11.23 4.99
N GLY A 8 6.02 -11.04 4.35
CA GLY A 8 4.70 -11.10 4.98
C GLY A 8 4.30 -9.82 5.74
N ARG A 9 5.02 -8.71 5.56
CA ARG A 9 4.72 -7.46 6.26
C ARG A 9 3.66 -6.68 5.50
N LEU A 10 2.67 -6.16 6.23
CA LEU A 10 1.63 -5.31 5.68
C LEU A 10 2.18 -3.90 5.38
N LEU A 11 1.94 -3.43 4.17
CA LEU A 11 2.37 -2.13 3.66
C LEU A 11 1.18 -1.27 3.26
N GLU A 12 1.30 0.03 3.51
CA GLU A 12 0.43 1.05 2.95
C GLU A 12 1.19 1.74 1.80
N LEU A 13 0.59 1.72 0.62
CA LEU A 13 1.14 2.26 -0.61
C LEU A 13 0.47 3.58 -0.96
N VAL A 14 1.29 4.56 -1.37
CA VAL A 14 0.85 5.82 -1.98
C VAL A 14 1.05 5.70 -3.48
N ALA A 15 -0.04 5.88 -4.23
CA ALA A 15 -0.05 5.83 -5.68
C ALA A 15 -0.44 7.21 -6.24
N LEU A 16 0.22 7.58 -7.34
CA LEU A 16 -0.28 8.60 -8.25
C LEU A 16 -1.18 7.90 -9.27
N VAL A 17 -2.42 8.37 -9.39
CA VAL A 17 -3.37 7.89 -10.41
C VAL A 17 -3.39 8.91 -11.54
N TYR A 18 -3.05 8.47 -12.75
CA TYR A 18 -3.10 9.29 -13.95
C TYR A 18 -4.52 9.36 -14.51
N ASP A 19 -4.78 10.36 -15.35
CA ASP A 19 -6.10 10.58 -15.96
C ASP A 19 -6.54 9.45 -16.90
N ASP A 20 -5.61 8.64 -17.38
CA ASP A 20 -5.88 7.43 -18.18
C ASP A 20 -6.12 6.17 -17.31
N GLY A 21 -6.10 6.32 -15.99
CA GLY A 21 -6.32 5.25 -15.03
C GLY A 21 -5.08 4.41 -14.72
N HIS A 22 -3.92 4.71 -15.31
CA HIS A 22 -2.67 4.08 -14.88
C HIS A 22 -2.29 4.53 -13.47
N GLU A 23 -1.74 3.61 -12.68
CA GLU A 23 -1.25 3.90 -11.33
C GLU A 23 0.27 3.77 -11.27
N LEU A 24 0.93 4.75 -10.64
CA LEU A 24 2.34 4.70 -10.30
C LEU A 24 2.51 4.72 -8.79
N ILE A 25 3.09 3.67 -8.23
CA ILE A 25 3.46 3.64 -6.81
C ILE A 25 4.66 4.56 -6.59
N ILE A 26 4.47 5.59 -5.77
CA ILE A 26 5.51 6.58 -5.46
C ILE A 26 6.09 6.40 -4.05
N HIS A 27 5.39 5.67 -3.18
CA HIS A 27 5.87 5.38 -1.83
C HIS A 27 5.26 4.11 -1.25
N ALA A 28 6.05 3.40 -0.43
CA ALA A 28 5.63 2.23 0.33
C ALA A 28 6.10 2.39 1.78
N MET A 29 5.19 2.24 2.74
CA MET A 29 5.46 2.38 4.16
C MET A 29 4.80 1.27 4.96
N LYS A 30 5.23 1.06 6.21
CA LYS A 30 4.55 0.13 7.13
C LYS A 30 3.07 0.54 7.24
N ALA A 31 2.17 -0.44 7.15
CA ALA A 31 0.75 -0.17 7.32
C ALA A 31 0.43 0.37 8.72
N ARG A 32 -0.53 1.31 8.79
CA ARG A 32 -1.06 1.83 10.05
C ARG A 32 -1.71 0.72 10.88
N SER A 33 -1.68 0.88 12.21
CA SER A 33 -2.18 -0.14 13.16
C SER A 33 -3.62 -0.56 12.90
N GLN A 34 -4.49 0.36 12.46
CA GLN A 34 -5.89 0.07 12.12
C GLN A 34 -6.06 -1.04 11.06
N TYR A 35 -5.04 -1.30 10.23
CA TYR A 35 -5.07 -2.35 9.21
C TYR A 35 -4.47 -3.67 9.70
N LEU A 36 -3.85 -3.68 10.89
CA LEU A 36 -3.29 -4.86 11.53
C LEU A 36 -4.30 -5.56 12.44
N ASP A 37 -5.28 -4.81 12.94
CA ASP A 37 -6.27 -5.31 13.90
C ASP A 37 -7.33 -6.22 13.24
N ASP A 38 -7.47 -6.16 11.91
CA ASP A 38 -8.42 -6.93 11.10
C ASP A 38 -7.81 -8.20 10.44
N LEU A 39 -6.56 -8.57 10.80
CA LEU A 39 -5.84 -9.74 10.26
C LEU A 39 -6.04 -11.02 11.07
#